data_AF-A0A7Y2YU15-F1
#
_entry.id   AF-A0A7Y2YU15-F1
#
_cell.length_a   1.000
_cell.length_b   1.000
_cell.length_c   1.000
_cell.angle_alpha   90.00
_cell.angle_beta   90.00
_cell.angle_gamma   90.00
#
_symmetry.space_group_name_H-M   'P 1'
#
loop_
_entity.id
_entity.type
_entity.pdbx_description
1 polymer ?
#
loop_
_entity_poly.entity_id
_entity_poly.type
_entity_poly.pdbx_seq_one_letter_code
_entity_poly.pdbx_strand_id
1 'polypeptide(L)'
;VAAVQIEPGFPASHEGRLLFAPQDNLNTDGIYGKDFTYQEGMTPKQMAGVVMRNYDPDFAAGVMPGDVLVGGYNFGTGSSREQAATALQAAGIALVIAGSFSQTYLRNAFNNGFVCIECPALVDRLKQKHAGSKIPTVVPGDRLTVDFARGTVTLGEEAFTFVPLGAVPQALVVAGGIENQVRARLGLQA
;
A
#
# COMPACT_ATOMS: atom_id res chain seq x y z
N VAL A 1 14.62 -7.73 -17.38
CA VAL A 1 13.37 -7.25 -18.00
C VAL A 1 13.62 -5.83 -18.48
N ALA A 2 13.17 -5.43 -19.66
CA ALA A 2 13.31 -4.05 -20.11
C ALA A 2 12.51 -3.12 -19.17
N ALA A 3 13.02 -1.91 -18.92
CA ALA A 3 12.31 -0.91 -18.13
C ALA A 3 10.94 -0.59 -18.76
N VAL A 4 9.91 -0.44 -17.93
CA VAL A 4 8.58 -0.03 -18.37
C VAL A 4 8.52 1.49 -18.46
N GLN A 5 7.78 1.98 -19.45
CA GLN A 5 7.52 3.41 -19.60
C GLN A 5 6.66 3.92 -18.43
N ILE A 6 7.05 5.06 -17.88
CA ILE A 6 6.30 5.74 -16.83
C ILE A 6 5.28 6.68 -17.47
N GLU A 7 4.01 6.54 -17.08
CA GLU A 7 2.92 7.41 -17.51
C GLU A 7 3.15 8.85 -16.99
N PRO A 8 2.84 9.89 -17.77
CA PRO A 8 2.95 11.26 -17.31
C PRO A 8 2.19 11.50 -16.00
N GLY A 9 2.90 11.99 -14.97
CA GLY A 9 2.35 12.23 -13.63
C GLY A 9 2.48 11.06 -12.66
N PHE A 10 2.85 9.85 -13.12
CA PHE A 10 3.19 8.74 -12.24
C PHE A 10 4.63 8.91 -11.73
N PRO A 11 4.93 8.66 -10.44
CA PRO A 11 6.28 8.81 -9.92
C PRO A 11 7.23 7.79 -10.56
N ALA A 12 8.40 8.24 -11.01
CA ALA A 12 9.46 7.34 -11.49
C ALA A 12 10.07 6.51 -10.35
N SER A 13 10.14 7.10 -9.15
CA SER A 13 10.66 6.46 -7.95
C SER A 13 9.99 7.00 -6.69
N HIS A 14 10.05 6.25 -5.60
CA HIS A 14 9.64 6.69 -4.25
C HIS A 14 10.64 6.22 -3.20
N GLU A 15 11.03 7.10 -2.29
CA GLU A 15 11.83 6.74 -1.11
C GLU A 15 11.03 6.99 0.17
N GLY A 16 10.91 5.98 1.02
CA GLY A 16 10.13 6.07 2.25
C GLY A 16 10.68 5.20 3.37
N ARG A 17 10.28 5.51 4.60
CA ARG A 17 10.62 4.69 5.77
C ARG A 17 9.79 3.40 5.71
N LEU A 18 10.44 2.29 6.07
CA LEU A 18 9.85 0.95 6.07
C LEU A 18 9.03 0.70 7.35
N LEU A 19 7.75 0.37 7.17
CA LEU A 19 6.87 -0.17 8.21
C LEU A 19 6.55 -1.62 7.83
N PHE A 20 7.01 -2.59 8.61
CA PHE A 20 6.87 -4.00 8.28
C PHE A 20 5.83 -4.71 9.15
N ALA A 21 4.72 -5.14 8.54
CA ALA A 21 3.68 -5.95 9.14
C ALA A 21 3.80 -7.41 8.64
N PRO A 22 4.52 -8.30 9.35
CA PRO A 22 4.88 -9.64 8.86
C PRO A 22 3.70 -10.62 8.74
N GLN A 23 2.53 -10.26 9.26
CA GLN A 23 1.37 -11.14 9.33
C GLN A 23 0.87 -11.54 7.94
N ASP A 24 0.82 -12.84 7.69
CA ASP A 24 0.13 -13.40 6.52
C ASP A 24 -1.38 -13.37 6.71
N ASN A 25 -2.11 -13.23 5.61
CA ASN A 25 -3.57 -13.15 5.62
C ASN A 25 -4.08 -11.98 6.49
N LEU A 26 -3.31 -10.89 6.61
CA LEU A 26 -3.79 -9.66 7.21
C LEU A 26 -4.99 -9.16 6.41
N ASN A 27 -6.18 -9.35 6.99
CA ASN A 27 -7.44 -9.16 6.31
C ASN A 27 -7.93 -7.70 6.42
N THR A 28 -9.00 -7.38 5.69
CA THR A 28 -9.56 -6.04 5.69
C THR A 28 -10.10 -5.60 7.05
N ASP A 29 -10.50 -6.50 7.94
CA ASP A 29 -10.86 -6.17 9.33
C ASP A 29 -9.66 -5.76 10.19
N GLY A 30 -8.49 -6.35 9.93
CA GLY A 30 -7.22 -5.97 10.56
C GLY A 30 -6.77 -4.58 10.11
N ILE A 31 -6.93 -4.27 8.83
CA ILE A 31 -6.56 -2.97 8.24
C ILE A 31 -7.60 -1.88 8.58
N TYR A 32 -8.89 -2.18 8.51
CA TYR A 32 -9.97 -1.24 8.80
C TYR A 32 -11.19 -1.96 9.39
N GLY A 33 -11.36 -1.80 10.70
CA GLY A 33 -12.34 -2.55 11.49
C GLY A 33 -13.79 -2.33 11.06
N LYS A 34 -14.61 -3.38 11.21
CA LYS A 34 -16.07 -3.32 10.95
C LYS A 34 -16.77 -2.19 11.71
N ASP A 35 -16.30 -1.86 12.90
CA ASP A 35 -16.88 -0.85 13.78
C ASP A 35 -16.84 0.55 13.16
N PHE A 36 -15.92 0.78 12.20
CA PHE A 36 -15.76 2.04 11.47
C PHE A 36 -16.24 1.95 10.01
N THR A 37 -16.44 0.74 9.48
CA THR A 37 -16.79 0.51 8.06
C THR A 37 -18.15 1.06 7.70
N TYR A 38 -19.11 0.97 8.63
CA TYR A 38 -20.50 1.35 8.40
C TYR A 38 -20.86 2.71 9.02
N GLN A 39 -19.86 3.49 9.41
CA GLN A 39 -20.07 4.86 9.89
C GLN A 39 -20.08 5.82 8.71
N GLU A 40 -21.25 6.39 8.42
CA GLU A 40 -21.40 7.40 7.39
C GLU A 40 -20.70 8.71 7.80
N GLY A 41 -20.12 9.42 6.82
CA GLY A 41 -19.53 10.74 7.04
C GLY A 41 -18.15 10.74 7.70
N MET A 42 -17.48 9.59 7.83
CA MET A 42 -16.10 9.57 8.28
C MET A 42 -15.18 10.36 7.35
N THR A 43 -14.52 11.37 7.90
CA THR A 43 -13.50 12.13 7.18
C THR A 43 -12.23 11.30 6.98
N PRO A 44 -11.40 11.58 5.95
CA PRO A 44 -10.12 10.91 5.76
C PRO A 44 -9.23 10.94 7.00
N LYS A 45 -9.20 12.07 7.72
CA LYS A 45 -8.45 12.20 8.98
C LYS A 45 -8.94 11.24 10.07
N GLN A 46 -10.25 11.04 10.19
CA GLN A 46 -10.80 10.07 11.14
C GLN A 46 -10.50 8.64 10.71
N MET A 47 -10.55 8.32 9.41
CA MET A 47 -10.18 7.02 8.87
C MET A 47 -8.70 6.69 9.16
N ALA A 48 -7.82 7.67 8.91
CA ALA A 48 -6.40 7.58 9.24
C ALA A 48 -6.16 7.29 10.73
N GLY A 49 -6.93 7.94 11.62
CA GLY A 49 -6.79 7.74 13.06
C GLY A 49 -7.19 6.36 13.59
N VAL A 50 -7.87 5.54 12.78
CA VAL A 50 -8.29 4.18 13.17
C VAL A 50 -7.70 3.08 12.29
N VAL A 51 -6.84 3.44 11.33
CA VAL A 51 -6.22 2.49 10.40
C VAL A 51 -5.35 1.49 11.17
N MET A 52 -5.41 0.22 10.76
CA MET A 52 -4.69 -0.91 11.34
C MET A 52 -4.95 -1.17 12.83
N ARG A 53 -5.88 -0.45 13.48
CA ARG A 53 -6.11 -0.52 14.93
C ARG A 53 -6.40 -1.93 15.47
N ASN A 54 -7.08 -2.76 14.69
CA ASN A 54 -7.40 -4.13 15.06
C ASN A 54 -6.19 -5.07 14.99
N TYR A 55 -5.17 -4.69 14.22
CA TYR A 55 -3.91 -5.43 14.08
C TYR A 55 -2.84 -4.89 15.02
N ASP A 56 -2.67 -3.57 15.05
CA ASP A 56 -1.69 -2.83 15.81
C ASP A 56 -2.33 -1.50 16.29
N PRO A 57 -2.72 -1.40 17.58
CA PRO A 57 -3.37 -0.22 18.13
C PRO A 57 -2.54 1.07 18.04
N ASP A 58 -1.21 0.96 17.97
CA ASP A 58 -0.30 2.11 17.97
C ASP A 58 0.11 2.52 16.55
N PHE A 59 -0.27 1.74 15.52
CA PHE A 59 0.13 1.95 14.13
C PHE A 59 -0.15 3.38 13.65
N ALA A 60 -1.39 3.83 13.78
CA ALA A 60 -1.83 5.13 13.25
C ALA A 60 -1.04 6.32 13.81
N ALA A 61 -0.60 6.24 15.08
CA ALA A 61 0.19 7.29 15.72
C ALA A 61 1.65 7.31 15.23
N GLY A 62 2.15 6.18 14.73
CA GLY A 62 3.52 6.04 14.26
C GLY A 62 3.73 6.40 12.78
N VAL A 63 2.66 6.48 11.98
CA VAL A 63 2.75 6.75 10.53
C VAL A 63 3.18 8.19 10.24
N MET A 64 4.05 8.34 9.25
CA MET A 64 4.47 9.60 8.68
C MET A 64 4.13 9.66 7.18
N PRO A 65 3.83 10.85 6.62
CA PRO A 65 3.61 10.99 5.19
C PRO A 65 4.80 10.47 4.37
N GLY A 66 4.53 9.61 3.39
CA GLY A 66 5.54 9.01 2.53
C GLY A 66 6.06 7.64 3.01
N ASP A 67 5.58 7.15 4.14
CA ASP A 67 5.92 5.81 4.64
C ASP A 67 5.51 4.70 3.65
N VAL A 68 6.27 3.62 3.64
CA VAL A 68 5.99 2.41 2.85
C VAL A 68 5.63 1.27 3.78
N LEU A 69 4.40 0.76 3.63
CA LEU A 69 3.95 -0.41 4.35
C LEU A 69 4.38 -1.67 3.60
N VAL A 70 5.10 -2.57 4.27
CA VAL A 70 5.42 -3.90 3.77
C VAL A 70 4.62 -4.94 4.53
N GLY A 71 3.69 -5.61 3.86
CA GLY A 71 2.84 -6.67 4.41
C GLY A 71 3.37 -8.08 4.12
N GLY A 72 2.80 -9.06 4.82
CA GLY A 72 3.01 -10.48 4.53
C GLY A 72 2.39 -10.95 3.20
N TYR A 73 2.10 -12.23 3.11
CA TYR A 73 1.40 -12.87 1.99
C TYR A 73 -0.12 -12.75 2.15
N ASN A 74 -0.83 -12.74 1.02
CA ASN A 74 -2.29 -12.63 0.94
C ASN A 74 -2.84 -11.40 1.70
N PHE A 75 -2.16 -10.26 1.56
CA PHE A 75 -2.54 -9.01 2.21
C PHE A 75 -3.89 -8.49 1.69
N GLY A 76 -4.70 -7.95 2.60
CA GLY A 76 -6.02 -7.40 2.28
C GLY A 76 -7.08 -8.47 1.98
N THR A 77 -6.90 -9.70 2.45
CA THR A 77 -7.90 -10.76 2.29
C THR A 77 -9.21 -10.48 3.03
N GLY A 78 -10.24 -11.28 2.78
CA GLY A 78 -11.55 -11.16 3.42
C GLY A 78 -12.53 -10.27 2.66
N SER A 79 -13.27 -9.43 3.39
CA SER A 79 -14.39 -8.64 2.84
C SER A 79 -13.93 -7.57 1.86
N SER A 80 -14.74 -7.31 0.82
CA SER A 80 -14.50 -6.23 -0.14
C SER A 80 -14.80 -4.86 0.48
N ARG A 81 -13.82 -4.28 1.18
CA ARG A 81 -13.91 -2.95 1.80
C ARG A 81 -12.89 -2.02 1.18
N GLU A 82 -13.35 -1.02 0.43
CA GLU A 82 -12.46 -0.01 -0.17
C GLU A 82 -11.76 0.84 0.89
N GLN A 83 -12.42 1.02 2.05
CA GLN A 83 -11.90 1.75 3.21
C GLN A 83 -10.55 1.20 3.70
N ALA A 84 -10.27 -0.10 3.50
CA ALA A 84 -8.98 -0.66 3.88
C ALA A 84 -7.81 -0.07 3.06
N ALA A 85 -8.04 0.30 1.80
CA ALA A 85 -7.03 0.99 0.99
C ALA A 85 -7.02 2.50 1.26
N THR A 86 -8.20 3.13 1.27
CA THR A 86 -8.28 4.60 1.41
C THR A 86 -7.90 5.09 2.81
N ALA A 87 -8.07 4.28 3.86
CA ALA A 87 -7.59 4.63 5.20
C ALA A 87 -6.05 4.64 5.28
N LEU A 88 -5.37 3.72 4.59
CA LEU A 88 -3.90 3.71 4.50
C LEU A 88 -3.40 4.93 3.73
N GLN A 89 -4.02 5.25 2.59
CA GLN A 89 -3.75 6.49 1.85
C GLN A 89 -3.95 7.73 2.73
N ALA A 90 -5.08 7.80 3.44
CA ALA A 90 -5.40 8.93 4.31
C ALA A 90 -4.43 9.09 5.49
N ALA A 91 -3.85 7.99 5.97
CA ALA A 91 -2.79 8.00 6.98
C ALA A 91 -1.44 8.50 6.44
N GLY A 92 -1.29 8.62 5.12
CA GLY A 92 -0.05 9.08 4.49
C GLY A 92 0.88 7.96 4.04
N ILE A 93 0.41 6.71 4.03
CA ILE A 93 1.15 5.60 3.39
C ILE A 93 1.19 5.88 1.88
N ALA A 94 2.39 5.91 1.30
CA ALA A 94 2.58 6.19 -0.11
C ALA A 94 2.26 4.99 -1.00
N LEU A 95 2.64 3.80 -0.56
CA LEU A 95 2.35 2.54 -1.24
C LEU A 95 2.42 1.36 -0.27
N VAL A 96 1.83 0.23 -0.70
CA VAL A 96 1.96 -1.06 -0.02
C VAL A 96 2.79 -2.01 -0.87
N ILE A 97 3.78 -2.66 -0.26
CA ILE A 97 4.48 -3.81 -0.84
C ILE A 97 4.04 -5.05 -0.07
N ALA A 98 3.76 -6.16 -0.73
CA ALA A 98 3.39 -7.40 -0.05
C ALA A 98 4.00 -8.62 -0.74
N GLY A 99 3.98 -9.77 -0.07
CA GLY A 99 4.42 -11.03 -0.68
C GLY A 99 3.41 -11.47 -1.75
N SER A 100 2.14 -11.25 -1.46
CA SER A 100 1.03 -11.32 -2.42
C SER A 100 -0.17 -10.59 -1.85
N PHE A 101 -1.14 -10.27 -2.70
CA PHE A 101 -2.39 -9.66 -2.28
C PHE A 101 -3.61 -10.51 -2.61
N SER A 102 -4.69 -10.28 -1.86
CA SER A 102 -6.03 -10.61 -2.34
C SER A 102 -6.37 -9.79 -3.58
N GLN A 103 -6.90 -10.44 -4.61
CA GLN A 103 -7.29 -9.77 -5.86
C GLN A 103 -8.35 -8.69 -5.65
N THR A 104 -9.25 -8.90 -4.69
CA THR A 104 -10.26 -7.91 -4.31
C THR A 104 -9.60 -6.65 -3.73
N TYR A 105 -8.58 -6.80 -2.89
CA TYR A 105 -7.86 -5.67 -2.32
C TYR A 105 -7.09 -4.90 -3.40
N LEU A 106 -6.34 -5.60 -4.27
CA LEU A 106 -5.61 -4.96 -5.37
C LEU A 106 -6.53 -4.13 -6.26
N ARG A 107 -7.67 -4.68 -6.67
CA ARG A 107 -8.64 -3.95 -7.49
C ARG A 107 -9.13 -2.70 -6.78
N ASN A 108 -9.50 -2.81 -5.50
CA ASN A 108 -10.00 -1.67 -4.73
C ASN A 108 -8.91 -0.59 -4.52
N ALA A 109 -7.68 -1.01 -4.24
CA ALA A 109 -6.53 -0.12 -4.09
C ALA A 109 -6.29 0.68 -5.39
N PHE A 110 -6.13 0.00 -6.53
CA PHE A 110 -5.91 0.68 -7.81
C PHE A 110 -7.12 1.53 -8.25
N ASN A 111 -8.35 1.08 -8.01
CA ASN A 111 -9.54 1.88 -8.29
C ASN A 111 -9.61 3.18 -7.46
N ASN A 112 -8.92 3.23 -6.32
CA ASN A 112 -8.74 4.42 -5.49
C ASN A 112 -7.38 5.11 -5.71
N GLY A 113 -6.65 4.74 -6.77
CA GLY A 113 -5.35 5.32 -7.10
C GLY A 113 -4.25 5.00 -6.09
N PHE A 114 -4.36 3.91 -5.34
CA PHE A 114 -3.37 3.48 -4.37
C PHE A 114 -2.39 2.47 -4.98
N VAL A 115 -1.10 2.72 -4.80
CA VAL A 115 -0.04 1.88 -5.37
C VAL A 115 0.16 0.62 -4.52
N CYS A 116 0.15 -0.53 -5.17
CA CYS A 116 0.46 -1.83 -4.59
C CYS A 116 1.49 -2.58 -5.44
N ILE A 117 2.49 -3.19 -4.80
CA ILE A 117 3.54 -3.96 -5.47
C ILE A 117 3.72 -5.32 -4.79
N GLU A 118 3.77 -6.40 -5.57
CA GLU A 118 4.15 -7.72 -5.06
C GLU A 118 5.67 -7.90 -5.16
N CYS A 119 6.32 -8.12 -4.02
CA CYS A 119 7.76 -8.41 -3.95
C CYS A 119 8.04 -9.50 -2.91
N PRO A 120 7.78 -10.79 -3.24
CA PRO A 120 7.98 -11.92 -2.34
C PRO A 120 9.37 -11.97 -1.71
N ALA A 121 10.41 -11.73 -2.51
CA ALA A 121 11.81 -11.80 -2.06
C ALA A 121 12.13 -10.78 -0.95
N LEU A 122 11.60 -9.55 -1.04
CA LEU A 122 11.75 -8.54 0.01
C LEU A 122 11.04 -8.99 1.30
N VAL A 123 9.82 -9.52 1.16
CA VAL A 123 9.02 -9.97 2.32
C VAL A 123 9.68 -11.14 3.02
N ASP A 124 10.15 -12.13 2.27
CA ASP A 124 10.87 -13.28 2.85
C ASP A 124 12.13 -12.82 3.58
N ARG A 125 12.90 -11.90 2.99
CA ARG A 125 14.10 -11.32 3.61
C ARG A 125 13.78 -10.60 4.91
N LEU A 126 12.72 -9.80 4.96
CA LEU A 126 12.30 -9.07 6.16
C LEU A 126 11.76 -10.02 7.25
N LYS A 127 10.99 -11.04 6.86
CA LYS A 127 10.55 -12.10 7.78
C LYS A 127 11.73 -12.83 8.41
N GLN A 128 12.75 -13.16 7.62
CA GLN A 128 13.99 -13.77 8.13
C GLN A 128 14.73 -12.83 9.08
N LYS A 129 14.90 -11.54 8.70
CA LYS A 129 15.60 -10.52 9.52
C LYS A 129 14.94 -10.30 10.88
N HIS A 130 13.62 -10.33 10.92
CA HIS A 130 12.81 -10.01 12.10
C HIS A 130 12.09 -11.23 12.68
N ALA A 131 12.59 -12.43 12.40
CA ALA A 131 12.05 -13.68 12.93
C ALA A 131 12.02 -13.64 14.47
N GLY A 132 10.87 -13.98 15.05
CA GLY A 132 10.68 -13.97 16.50
C GLY A 132 10.33 -12.62 17.12
N SER A 133 10.23 -11.54 16.32
CA SER A 133 9.61 -10.29 16.79
C SER A 133 8.18 -10.56 17.26
N LYS A 134 7.82 -10.00 18.42
CA LYS A 134 6.46 -10.04 18.98
C LYS A 134 5.69 -8.74 18.75
N ILE A 135 6.32 -7.76 18.10
CA ILE A 135 5.69 -6.49 17.77
C ILE A 135 4.92 -6.69 16.47
N PRO A 136 3.63 -6.30 16.41
CA PRO A 136 2.81 -6.47 15.22
C PRO A 136 3.38 -5.69 14.03
N THR A 137 3.72 -4.40 14.18
CA THR A 137 4.43 -3.64 13.14
C THR A 137 5.86 -3.34 13.56
N VAL A 138 6.83 -3.86 12.81
CA VAL A 138 8.25 -3.55 13.02
C VAL A 138 8.62 -2.30 12.23
N VAL A 139 9.24 -1.32 12.91
CA VAL A 139 9.82 -0.13 12.26
C VAL A 139 11.33 -0.19 12.44
N PRO A 140 12.08 -0.76 11.47
CA PRO A 140 13.53 -0.97 11.64
C PRO A 140 14.34 0.33 11.68
N GLY A 141 13.76 1.45 11.25
CA GLY A 141 14.46 2.71 11.00
C GLY A 141 15.06 2.81 9.59
N ASP A 142 15.07 1.69 8.86
CA ASP A 142 15.53 1.62 7.48
C ASP A 142 14.57 2.38 6.53
N ARG A 143 15.15 2.95 5.47
CA ARG A 143 14.41 3.50 4.33
C ARG A 143 14.60 2.58 3.13
N LEU A 144 13.56 2.46 2.31
CA LEU A 144 13.62 1.76 1.04
C LEU A 144 13.39 2.70 -0.12
N THR A 145 13.99 2.39 -1.26
CA THR A 145 13.77 3.11 -2.51
C THR A 145 13.11 2.18 -3.52
N VAL A 146 11.99 2.60 -4.08
CA VAL A 146 11.27 1.90 -5.15
C VAL A 146 11.56 2.61 -6.46
N ASP A 147 12.10 1.89 -7.44
CA ASP A 147 12.20 2.30 -8.84
C ASP A 147 11.09 1.61 -9.62
N PHE A 148 10.08 2.38 -10.00
CA PHE A 148 8.90 1.84 -10.68
C PHE A 148 9.17 1.48 -12.15
N ALA A 149 10.12 2.16 -12.79
CA ALA A 149 10.46 1.91 -14.19
C ALA A 149 11.22 0.58 -14.32
N ARG A 150 12.16 0.34 -13.41
CA ARG A 150 12.98 -0.89 -13.39
C ARG A 150 12.32 -2.05 -12.65
N GLY A 151 11.29 -1.79 -11.85
CA GLY A 151 10.67 -2.80 -11.01
C GLY A 151 11.62 -3.27 -9.93
N THR A 152 12.27 -2.35 -9.22
CA THR A 152 13.27 -2.69 -8.19
C THR A 152 12.99 -1.97 -6.88
N VAL A 153 13.13 -2.68 -5.76
CA VAL A 153 13.16 -2.11 -4.41
C VAL A 153 14.56 -2.26 -3.86
N THR A 154 15.16 -1.19 -3.37
CA THR A 154 16.47 -1.19 -2.72
C THR A 154 16.32 -0.94 -1.23
N LEU A 155 16.94 -1.79 -0.41
CA LEU A 155 16.98 -1.70 1.05
C LEU A 155 18.45 -1.85 1.50
N GLY A 156 19.09 -0.75 1.87
CA GLY A 156 20.54 -0.74 2.11
C GLY A 156 21.30 -1.10 0.83
N GLU A 157 22.13 -2.14 0.90
CA GLU A 157 22.91 -2.67 -0.24
C GLU A 157 22.15 -3.78 -1.02
N GLU A 158 20.99 -4.22 -0.53
CA GLU A 158 20.20 -5.28 -1.13
C GLU A 158 19.18 -4.72 -2.12
N ALA A 159 19.02 -5.38 -3.27
CA ALA A 159 18.03 -5.03 -4.28
C ALA A 159 17.11 -6.22 -4.60
N PHE A 160 15.81 -5.95 -4.67
CA PHE A 160 14.76 -6.94 -4.91
C PHE A 160 13.95 -6.53 -6.12
N THR A 161 13.68 -7.47 -7.02
CA THR A 161 12.90 -7.19 -8.23
C THR A 161 11.41 -7.49 -8.02
N PHE A 162 10.56 -6.69 -8.63
CA PHE A 162 9.13 -6.92 -8.78
C PHE A 162 8.71 -6.72 -10.24
N VAL A 163 7.51 -7.18 -10.61
CA VAL A 163 6.97 -6.95 -11.95
C VAL A 163 6.54 -5.48 -12.07
N PRO A 164 7.15 -4.66 -12.95
CA PRO A 164 6.77 -3.26 -13.08
C PRO A 164 5.29 -3.08 -13.41
N LEU A 165 4.70 -2.00 -12.89
CA LEU A 165 3.29 -1.67 -13.16
C LEU A 165 3.11 -1.25 -14.62
N GLY A 166 2.15 -1.83 -15.33
CA GLY A 166 1.81 -1.42 -16.68
C GLY A 166 1.07 -0.07 -16.75
N ALA A 167 0.76 0.38 -17.97
CA ALA A 167 0.09 1.67 -18.20
C ALA A 167 -1.26 1.83 -17.47
N VAL A 168 -2.07 0.77 -17.39
CA VAL A 168 -3.41 0.83 -16.79
C VAL A 168 -3.39 1.17 -15.28
N PRO A 169 -2.69 0.42 -14.41
CA PRO A 169 -2.61 0.78 -12.99
C PRO A 169 -1.93 2.14 -12.77
N GLN A 170 -0.92 2.48 -13.58
CA GLN A 170 -0.28 3.81 -13.50
C GLN A 170 -1.30 4.93 -13.81
N ALA A 171 -2.08 4.80 -14.87
CA ALA A 171 -3.09 5.79 -15.25
C ALA A 171 -4.20 5.97 -14.20
N LEU A 172 -4.57 4.89 -13.48
CA LEU A 172 -5.50 4.97 -12.36
C LEU A 172 -4.91 5.76 -11.19
N VAL A 173 -3.64 5.52 -10.86
CA VAL A 173 -2.92 6.26 -9.81
C VAL A 173 -2.81 7.73 -10.17
N VAL A 174 -2.43 8.06 -11.42
CA VAL A 174 -2.35 9.45 -11.90
C VAL A 174 -3.68 10.18 -11.80
N ALA A 175 -4.78 9.49 -12.14
CA ALA A 175 -6.12 10.07 -12.01
C ALA A 175 -6.58 10.21 -10.54
N GLY A 176 -5.89 9.61 -9.58
CA GLY A 176 -6.37 9.49 -8.20
C GLY A 176 -7.59 8.57 -8.09
N GLY A 177 -7.67 7.55 -8.94
CA GLY A 177 -8.73 6.56 -8.96
C GLY A 177 -9.61 6.57 -10.21
N ILE A 178 -10.42 5.53 -10.33
CA ILE A 178 -11.25 5.28 -11.52
C ILE A 178 -12.40 6.27 -11.65
N GLU A 179 -12.97 6.76 -10.53
CA GLU A 179 -14.03 7.77 -10.56
C GLU A 179 -13.54 9.04 -11.26
N ASN A 180 -12.39 9.55 -10.85
CA ASN A 180 -11.78 10.74 -11.44
C ASN A 180 -11.44 10.52 -12.93
N GLN A 181 -10.95 9.33 -13.29
CA GLN A 181 -10.70 8.98 -14.68
C GLN A 181 -11.98 9.02 -15.52
N VAL A 182 -13.09 8.49 -15.00
CA VAL A 182 -14.40 8.51 -15.69
C VAL A 182 -14.92 9.94 -15.80
N ARG A 183 -14.85 10.73 -14.71
CA ARG A 183 -15.25 12.14 -14.73
C ARG A 183 -14.49 12.93 -15.79
N ALA A 184 -13.18 12.71 -15.91
CA ALA A 184 -12.36 13.32 -16.96
C ALA A 184 -12.84 12.94 -18.36
N ARG A 185 -13.09 11.64 -18.61
CA ARG A 185 -13.59 11.15 -19.91
C ARG A 185 -14.97 11.70 -20.28
N LEU A 186 -15.81 11.97 -19.28
CA LEU A 186 -17.15 12.55 -19.48
C LEU A 186 -17.13 14.09 -19.54
N GLY A 187 -15.97 14.73 -19.39
CA GLY A 187 -15.88 16.20 -19.36
C GLY A 187 -16.49 16.84 -18.11
N LEU A 188 -16.56 16.10 -17.00
CA LEU A 188 -17.15 16.52 -15.71
C LEU A 188 -16.09 17.02 -14.71
N GLN A 189 -14.94 17.50 -15.19
CA GLN A 189 -13.93 18.11 -14.33
C GLN A 189 -14.44 19.47 -13.86
N ALA A 190 -14.29 19.74 -12.56
CA ALA A 190 -14.61 21.03 -11.95
C ALA A 190 -13.52 22.07 -12.28
#